data_AF-A0A7C3ZE32-F1
#
_entry.id   AF-A0A7C3ZE32-F1
#
_cell.length_a   1.000
_cell.length_b   1.000
_cell.length_c   1.000
_cell.angle_alpha   90.00
_cell.angle_beta   90.00
_cell.angle_gamma   90.00
#
_symmetry.space_group_name_H-M   'P 1'
#
loop_
_entity.id
_entity.type
_entity.pdbx_description
1 polymer ?
#
loop_
_entity_poly.entity_id
_entity_poly.type
_entity_poly.pdbx_seq_one_letter_code
_entity_poly.pdbx_strand_id
1 'polypeptide(L)'
;MIFIFQIILSSFLLAQNQRSIVWVSNSESDIKEILNFKKEKKDNFNFTLVSDVFKDTGTDIELADYLNIEYPFFIVFYPSQSGIEKIKNYPSSPIVFKHFIKYFFEGNKFRGNGFFSRYPQIDKDNYYVFKDLGYKWVYGGISSASTSGYSDMDGLKTVYLEVLRSTYDFYSSSGSFFIIDDVKNGSSSVNILKEIFSNNNFNFLSVSSAVYVICQSTSVLTDNKYIFKCERQQNYISYLSLITSQFDNACDIDSDFIQSYLPLFDYYHNLCDDETDFSDDIRRITRQLYEKCQKDLPSFVYYDFLNNSYVRKYQKIVSSSSLSFISNSDELIKEFSIAKDNEKYRFSIEFSTDDIKGLEVHIYVDINKRRNAGSDSIINHNEKIDSLYSWEYSFVSNLKNVVFYKSGYRDYLRVGVYKVKLEKNILSFDLKQELLPGNIFKWNYIIVVYGGSNKLDGIFEMSENKFLAPID
;
A
#
# COMPACT_ATOMS: atom_id res chain seq x y z
N MET A 1 -0.13 -38.97 41.78
CA MET A 1 -0.64 -37.58 41.77
C MET A 1 0.46 -36.55 42.06
N ILE A 2 1.24 -36.69 43.14
CA ILE A 2 2.35 -35.77 43.49
C ILE A 2 3.42 -35.69 42.38
N PHE A 3 3.77 -36.81 41.74
CA PHE A 3 4.78 -36.87 40.68
C PHE A 3 4.33 -36.16 39.38
N ILE A 4 3.06 -36.32 38.99
CA ILE A 4 2.47 -35.62 37.84
C ILE A 4 2.35 -34.12 38.13
N PHE A 5 2.00 -33.76 39.36
CA PHE A 5 1.96 -32.36 39.79
C PHE A 5 3.35 -31.71 39.79
N GLN A 6 4.39 -32.42 40.24
CA GLN A 6 5.78 -31.94 40.16
C GLN A 6 6.27 -31.80 38.71
N ILE A 7 5.93 -32.73 37.81
CA ILE A 7 6.27 -32.63 36.38
C ILE A 7 5.54 -31.43 35.73
N ILE A 8 4.27 -31.22 36.04
CA ILE A 8 3.50 -30.08 35.52
C ILE A 8 4.04 -28.76 36.09
N LEU A 9 4.32 -28.70 37.39
CA LEU A 9 4.85 -27.50 38.06
C LEU A 9 6.26 -27.14 37.59
N SER A 10 7.13 -28.13 37.38
CA SER A 10 8.47 -27.91 36.82
C SER A 10 8.41 -27.52 35.34
N SER A 11 7.49 -28.06 34.56
CA SER A 11 7.22 -27.61 33.18
C SER A 11 6.71 -26.16 33.14
N PHE A 12 5.87 -25.76 34.11
CA PHE A 12 5.34 -24.40 34.22
C PHE A 12 6.40 -23.38 34.65
N LEU A 13 7.26 -23.74 35.61
CA LEU A 13 8.41 -22.94 36.04
C LEU A 13 9.49 -22.83 34.95
N LEU A 14 9.71 -23.90 34.18
CA LEU A 14 10.61 -23.89 33.02
C LEU A 14 10.08 -23.02 31.88
N ALA A 15 8.75 -22.89 31.72
CA ALA A 15 8.15 -22.04 30.70
C ALA A 15 8.23 -20.54 31.05
N GLN A 16 8.14 -20.15 32.34
CA GLN A 16 8.19 -18.74 32.75
C GLN A 16 9.56 -18.07 32.57
N ASN A 17 10.64 -18.85 32.55
CA ASN A 17 12.01 -18.34 32.41
C ASN A 17 12.57 -18.50 30.99
N GLN A 18 11.74 -18.91 30.03
CA GLN A 18 12.14 -19.00 28.62
C GLN A 18 12.01 -17.66 27.92
N ARG A 19 13.12 -17.16 27.38
CA ARG A 19 13.16 -15.92 26.61
C ARG A 19 13.78 -16.18 25.25
N SER A 20 13.30 -15.48 24.23
CA SER A 20 13.86 -15.48 22.89
C SER A 20 14.23 -14.07 22.47
N ILE A 21 15.42 -13.91 21.90
CA ILE A 21 15.89 -12.62 21.39
C ILE A 21 16.15 -12.76 19.89
N VAL A 22 15.49 -11.90 19.10
CA VAL A 22 15.84 -11.63 17.71
C VAL A 22 16.84 -10.48 17.71
N TRP A 23 18.04 -10.73 17.21
CA TRP A 23 19.07 -9.70 17.08
C TRP A 23 19.26 -9.34 15.62
N VAL A 24 19.02 -8.07 15.29
CA VAL A 24 19.27 -7.50 13.95
C VAL A 24 20.62 -6.79 14.00
N SER A 25 21.61 -7.33 13.28
CA SER A 25 22.96 -6.77 13.24
C SER A 25 23.57 -6.79 11.84
N ASN A 26 24.26 -5.71 11.49
CA ASN A 26 25.00 -5.57 10.24
C ASN A 26 26.53 -5.56 10.45
N SER A 27 27.01 -5.83 11.68
CA SER A 27 28.42 -5.76 12.06
C SER A 27 29.00 -7.16 12.27
N GLU A 28 29.85 -7.60 11.34
CA GLU A 28 30.49 -8.92 11.42
C GLU A 28 31.37 -9.06 12.69
N SER A 29 32.01 -7.96 13.13
CA SER A 29 32.80 -7.95 14.36
C SER A 29 31.94 -8.14 15.61
N ASP A 30 30.80 -7.45 15.71
CA ASP A 30 29.88 -7.59 16.84
C ASP A 30 29.31 -9.01 16.91
N ILE A 31 28.92 -9.56 15.74
CA ILE A 31 28.45 -10.95 15.62
C ILE A 31 29.52 -11.91 16.13
N LYS A 32 30.77 -11.81 15.64
CA LYS A 32 31.89 -12.65 16.09
C LYS A 32 32.14 -12.52 17.60
N GLU A 33 31.99 -11.32 18.16
CA GLU A 33 32.16 -11.09 19.59
C GLU A 33 31.12 -11.85 20.44
N ILE A 34 29.85 -11.82 20.05
CA ILE A 34 28.79 -12.59 20.73
C ILE A 34 28.97 -14.10 20.53
N LEU A 35 29.41 -14.54 19.34
CA LEU A 35 29.74 -15.96 19.09
C LEU A 35 30.86 -16.46 20.00
N ASN A 36 31.92 -15.66 20.18
CA ASN A 36 33.02 -16.00 21.08
C ASN A 36 32.55 -16.04 22.54
N PHE A 37 31.73 -15.07 22.95
CA PHE A 37 31.12 -15.06 24.27
C PHE A 37 30.24 -16.30 24.53
N LYS A 38 29.49 -16.77 23.53
CA LYS A 38 28.73 -18.02 23.61
C LYS A 38 29.63 -19.23 23.91
N LYS A 39 30.78 -19.33 23.21
CA LYS A 39 31.78 -20.39 23.46
C LYS A 39 32.38 -20.30 24.86
N GLU A 40 32.71 -19.10 25.35
CA GLU A 40 33.20 -18.89 26.72
C GLU A 40 32.20 -19.37 27.78
N LYS A 41 30.91 -19.23 27.49
CA LYS A 41 29.81 -19.69 28.34
C LYS A 41 29.38 -21.14 28.09
N LYS A 42 30.15 -21.91 27.32
CA LYS A 42 29.87 -23.31 26.97
C LYS A 42 28.50 -23.51 26.30
N ASP A 43 28.15 -22.60 25.39
CA ASP A 43 26.94 -22.68 24.56
C ASP A 43 25.61 -22.72 25.35
N ASN A 44 25.59 -22.09 26.53
CA ASN A 44 24.44 -22.09 27.45
C ASN A 44 23.24 -21.22 27.00
N PHE A 45 23.33 -20.50 25.88
CA PHE A 45 22.25 -19.65 25.36
C PHE A 45 22.08 -19.79 23.84
N ASN A 46 20.83 -19.67 23.38
CA ASN A 46 20.46 -19.59 21.96
C ASN A 46 19.69 -18.30 21.68
N PHE A 47 19.78 -17.84 20.44
CA PHE A 47 19.07 -16.66 19.95
C PHE A 47 18.86 -16.78 18.44
N THR A 48 18.07 -15.86 17.89
CA THR A 48 17.84 -15.78 16.44
C THR A 48 18.55 -14.56 15.88
N LEU A 49 19.36 -14.75 14.84
CA LEU A 49 20.11 -13.68 14.18
C LEU A 49 19.46 -13.30 12.85
N VAL A 50 19.32 -11.99 12.63
CA VAL A 50 18.99 -11.37 11.34
C VAL A 50 20.21 -10.57 10.89
N SER A 51 20.85 -10.97 9.79
CA SER A 51 22.05 -10.29 9.29
C SER A 51 22.27 -10.49 7.78
N ASP A 52 22.64 -9.41 7.10
CA ASP A 52 22.99 -9.42 5.67
C ASP A 52 24.48 -9.77 5.44
N VAL A 53 25.32 -9.60 6.46
CA VAL A 53 26.79 -9.75 6.36
C VAL A 53 27.29 -11.13 6.80
N PHE A 54 26.51 -11.87 7.58
CA PHE A 54 26.92 -13.17 8.10
C PHE A 54 26.34 -14.32 7.26
N LYS A 55 27.21 -15.10 6.60
CA LYS A 55 26.81 -16.14 5.63
C LYS A 55 27.21 -17.58 5.99
N ASP A 56 27.83 -17.79 7.15
CA ASP A 56 28.44 -19.09 7.47
C ASP A 56 27.44 -20.09 8.07
N THR A 57 27.46 -21.33 7.57
CA THR A 57 26.46 -22.40 7.77
C THR A 57 26.93 -23.50 8.73
N GLY A 58 27.78 -23.17 9.70
CA GLY A 58 28.35 -24.11 10.66
C GLY A 58 28.08 -23.80 12.14
N THR A 59 27.17 -22.87 12.44
CA THR A 59 26.99 -22.33 13.80
C THR A 59 25.67 -22.78 14.47
N ASP A 60 25.71 -22.98 15.79
CA ASP A 60 24.57 -23.30 16.67
C ASP A 60 23.60 -22.13 16.88
N ILE A 61 23.29 -21.36 15.83
CA ILE A 61 22.42 -20.18 15.89
C ILE A 61 21.35 -20.28 14.83
N GLU A 62 20.11 -19.98 15.22
CA GLU A 62 19.02 -19.85 14.27
C GLU A 62 19.21 -18.57 13.47
N LEU A 63 19.21 -18.69 12.14
CA LEU A 63 19.08 -17.55 11.26
C LEU A 63 17.59 -17.30 10.96
N ALA A 64 17.23 -16.04 10.80
CA ALA A 64 15.96 -15.66 10.19
C ALA A 64 16.22 -14.94 8.87
N ASP A 65 15.46 -15.32 7.86
CA ASP A 65 15.47 -14.62 6.58
C ASP A 65 14.86 -13.23 6.79
N TYR A 66 15.47 -12.22 6.19
CA TYR A 66 15.05 -10.83 6.33
C TYR A 66 15.08 -10.11 5.00
N LEU A 67 14.14 -9.19 4.85
CA LEU A 67 14.07 -8.27 3.74
C LEU A 67 14.11 -6.85 4.31
N ASN A 68 15.16 -6.11 3.97
CA ASN A 68 15.39 -4.78 4.51
C ASN A 68 14.33 -3.74 4.06
N ILE A 69 14.07 -2.73 4.90
CA ILE A 69 13.08 -1.64 4.64
C ILE A 69 13.37 -0.89 3.34
N GLU A 70 14.62 -0.93 2.87
CA GLU A 70 15.02 -0.28 1.63
C GLU A 70 14.48 -1.00 0.38
N TYR A 71 13.71 -2.07 0.58
CA TYR A 71 12.97 -2.72 -0.46
C TYR A 71 11.52 -2.22 -0.54
N PRO A 72 11.24 -1.21 -1.39
CA PRO A 72 9.90 -0.65 -1.60
C PRO A 72 8.86 -1.67 -2.10
N PHE A 73 9.29 -2.85 -2.57
CA PHE A 73 8.36 -3.88 -3.07
C PHE A 73 7.39 -4.37 -1.99
N PHE A 74 7.78 -4.40 -0.70
CA PHE A 74 6.85 -4.81 0.36
C PHE A 74 5.64 -3.88 0.41
N ILE A 75 5.80 -2.61 0.06
CA ILE A 75 4.70 -1.67 0.02
C ILE A 75 3.69 -2.02 -1.08
N VAL A 76 4.14 -2.63 -2.17
CA VAL A 76 3.29 -3.08 -3.28
C VAL A 76 2.42 -4.27 -2.87
N PHE A 77 2.94 -5.17 -2.03
CA PHE A 77 2.22 -6.36 -1.54
C PHE A 77 1.46 -6.12 -0.22
N TYR A 78 1.84 -5.08 0.53
CA TYR A 78 1.23 -4.68 1.80
C TYR A 78 0.91 -3.18 1.81
N PRO A 79 0.03 -2.71 0.91
CA PRO A 79 -0.32 -1.29 0.80
C PRO A 79 -1.01 -0.76 2.06
N SER A 80 -1.46 -1.66 2.95
CA SER A 80 -2.01 -1.31 4.25
C SER A 80 -1.02 -0.55 5.16
N GLN A 81 0.28 -0.63 4.89
CA GLN A 81 1.30 -0.14 5.84
C GLN A 81 1.98 1.17 5.42
N SER A 82 1.53 1.82 4.33
CA SER A 82 2.29 2.91 3.69
C SER A 82 1.53 4.22 3.48
N GLY A 83 0.40 4.44 4.14
CA GLY A 83 -0.48 5.58 3.85
C GLY A 83 -1.20 5.48 2.50
N ILE A 84 -0.87 4.46 1.69
CA ILE A 84 -1.62 4.00 0.52
C ILE A 84 -2.99 3.43 0.94
N GLU A 85 -3.15 3.02 2.22
CA GLU A 85 -4.45 2.61 2.82
C GLU A 85 -5.63 3.52 2.57
N LYS A 86 -5.39 4.82 2.40
CA LYS A 86 -6.47 5.74 2.05
C LYS A 86 -7.15 5.37 0.71
N ILE A 87 -6.55 4.47 -0.06
CA ILE A 87 -7.03 3.92 -1.33
C ILE A 87 -7.39 2.44 -1.11
N LYS A 88 -8.52 2.18 -0.45
CA LYS A 88 -8.99 0.87 0.04
C LYS A 88 -9.16 -0.30 -0.97
N ASN A 89 -8.60 -0.26 -2.17
CA ASN A 89 -9.01 -1.17 -3.26
C ASN A 89 -7.87 -1.81 -4.07
N TYR A 90 -6.62 -1.85 -3.58
CA TYR A 90 -5.58 -2.62 -4.25
C TYR A 90 -5.58 -4.05 -3.69
N PRO A 91 -5.95 -5.07 -4.48
CA PRO A 91 -5.84 -6.46 -4.03
C PRO A 91 -4.36 -6.81 -3.83
N SER A 92 -4.04 -7.53 -2.75
CA SER A 92 -2.76 -8.24 -2.65
C SER A 92 -2.68 -9.26 -3.79
N SER A 93 -1.47 -9.52 -4.29
CA SER A 93 -1.23 -10.54 -5.32
C SER A 93 -0.35 -11.64 -4.75
N PRO A 94 -0.95 -12.70 -4.16
CA PRO A 94 -0.22 -13.75 -3.46
C PRO A 94 0.68 -14.55 -4.41
N ILE A 95 0.27 -14.69 -5.67
CA ILE A 95 1.05 -15.44 -6.68
C ILE A 95 2.32 -14.65 -7.03
N VAL A 96 2.19 -13.37 -7.39
CA VAL A 96 3.36 -12.53 -7.67
C VAL A 96 4.25 -12.42 -6.43
N PHE A 97 3.66 -12.29 -5.24
CA PHE A 97 4.39 -12.27 -3.97
C PHE A 97 5.16 -13.57 -3.73
N LYS A 98 4.54 -14.73 -3.93
CA LYS A 98 5.18 -16.05 -3.81
C LYS A 98 6.37 -16.19 -4.74
N HIS A 99 6.21 -15.82 -6.00
CA HIS A 99 7.30 -15.89 -6.97
C HIS A 99 8.40 -14.86 -6.69
N PHE A 100 8.05 -13.67 -6.22
CA PHE A 100 9.02 -12.67 -5.77
C PHE A 100 9.88 -13.18 -4.61
N ILE A 101 9.24 -13.69 -3.55
CA ILE A 101 9.95 -14.23 -2.37
C ILE A 101 10.80 -15.43 -2.79
N LYS A 102 10.25 -16.35 -3.57
CA LYS A 102 11.00 -17.47 -4.15
C LYS A 102 12.22 -16.98 -4.88
N TYR A 103 12.08 -16.10 -5.86
CA TYR A 103 13.20 -15.58 -6.63
C TYR A 103 14.31 -14.96 -5.75
N PHE A 104 13.92 -14.09 -4.82
CA PHE A 104 14.87 -13.37 -3.96
C PHE A 104 15.74 -14.34 -3.13
N PHE A 105 15.14 -15.46 -2.72
CA PHE A 105 15.80 -16.50 -1.92
C PHE A 105 16.23 -17.75 -2.72
N GLU A 106 15.81 -17.91 -3.98
CA GLU A 106 16.19 -19.04 -4.85
C GLU A 106 17.64 -18.89 -5.33
N GLY A 107 18.17 -17.66 -5.40
CA GLY A 107 19.60 -17.40 -5.58
C GLY A 107 20.42 -17.45 -4.28
N ASN A 108 19.77 -17.28 -3.12
CA ASN A 108 20.36 -17.26 -1.78
C ASN A 108 19.59 -18.26 -0.91
N LYS A 109 19.82 -19.58 -1.09
CA LYS A 109 19.15 -20.67 -0.34
C LYS A 109 18.52 -20.19 0.96
N PHE A 110 17.18 -20.21 1.07
CA PHE A 110 16.43 -19.92 2.31
C PHE A 110 17.22 -20.44 3.53
N ARG A 111 17.62 -19.52 4.42
CA ARG A 111 18.57 -19.84 5.50
C ARG A 111 17.86 -20.04 6.82
N GLY A 112 16.67 -19.46 6.97
CA GLY A 112 15.97 -19.40 8.24
C GLY A 112 14.78 -20.33 8.34
N ASN A 113 14.51 -20.77 9.57
CA ASN A 113 13.20 -21.35 9.93
C ASN A 113 12.15 -20.26 10.16
N GLY A 114 12.56 -19.00 10.14
CA GLY A 114 11.73 -17.84 10.41
C GLY A 114 11.93 -16.73 9.41
N PHE A 115 10.89 -15.92 9.23
CA PHE A 115 10.93 -14.73 8.40
C PHE A 115 10.70 -13.48 9.24
N PHE A 116 11.68 -12.58 9.23
CA PHE A 116 11.57 -11.28 9.87
C PHE A 116 11.31 -10.21 8.80
N SER A 117 10.34 -9.33 9.06
CA SER A 117 10.07 -8.15 8.24
C SER A 117 9.84 -6.98 9.18
N ARG A 118 10.06 -5.76 8.73
CA ARG A 118 9.70 -4.58 9.54
C ARG A 118 8.24 -4.13 9.31
N TYR A 119 7.50 -4.84 8.45
CA TYR A 119 6.08 -4.64 8.19
C TYR A 119 5.24 -5.65 9.00
N PRO A 120 4.44 -5.17 9.98
CA PRO A 120 3.81 -6.04 10.98
C PRO A 120 2.57 -6.79 10.49
N GLN A 121 1.93 -6.34 9.40
CA GLN A 121 0.69 -6.93 8.91
C GLN A 121 0.93 -7.75 7.65
N ILE A 122 0.88 -9.07 7.81
CA ILE A 122 0.78 -10.01 6.70
C ILE A 122 -0.70 -10.32 6.50
N ASP A 123 -1.25 -9.98 5.32
CA ASP A 123 -2.63 -10.38 5.00
C ASP A 123 -2.76 -11.90 4.87
N LYS A 124 -3.99 -12.41 4.96
CA LYS A 124 -4.28 -13.84 4.98
C LYS A 124 -3.74 -14.56 3.73
N ASP A 125 -3.72 -13.92 2.58
CA ASP A 125 -3.36 -14.60 1.34
C ASP A 125 -1.84 -14.70 1.20
N ASN A 126 -1.11 -13.65 1.58
CA ASN A 126 0.34 -13.64 1.71
C ASN A 126 0.85 -14.52 2.86
N TYR A 127 0.03 -14.76 3.88
CA TYR A 127 0.35 -15.68 4.97
C TYR A 127 0.58 -17.12 4.48
N TYR A 128 -0.30 -17.62 3.60
CA TYR A 128 -0.17 -18.97 3.03
C TYR A 128 1.07 -19.11 2.15
N VAL A 129 1.56 -18.02 1.57
CA VAL A 129 2.83 -18.02 0.83
C VAL A 129 3.99 -18.38 1.75
N PHE A 130 4.11 -17.75 2.93
CA PHE A 130 5.19 -18.08 3.87
C PHE A 130 5.11 -19.53 4.36
N LYS A 131 3.89 -20.03 4.60
CA LYS A 131 3.68 -21.42 4.98
C LYS A 131 4.10 -22.39 3.88
N ASP A 132 3.70 -22.13 2.63
CA ASP A 132 4.08 -22.93 1.46
C ASP A 132 5.60 -22.99 1.25
N LEU A 133 6.31 -21.94 1.67
CA LEU A 133 7.77 -21.86 1.61
C LEU A 133 8.46 -22.57 2.77
N GLY A 134 7.71 -23.11 3.74
CA GLY A 134 8.23 -23.92 4.84
C GLY A 134 8.69 -23.14 6.08
N TYR A 135 8.37 -21.85 6.17
CA TYR A 135 8.65 -21.07 7.38
C TYR A 135 7.85 -21.61 8.57
N LYS A 136 8.46 -21.62 9.76
CA LYS A 136 7.84 -22.01 11.03
C LYS A 136 7.26 -20.80 11.75
N TRP A 137 7.85 -19.63 11.53
CA TRP A 137 7.35 -18.39 12.10
C TRP A 137 7.59 -17.18 11.19
N VAL A 138 6.74 -16.17 11.34
CA VAL A 138 6.83 -14.86 10.69
C VAL A 138 6.71 -13.77 11.75
N TYR A 139 7.35 -12.62 11.52
CA TYR A 139 7.19 -11.47 12.39
C TYR A 139 5.81 -10.81 12.25
N GLY A 140 5.16 -10.52 13.37
CA GLY A 140 3.83 -9.90 13.45
C GLY A 140 3.78 -8.46 13.95
N GLY A 141 4.95 -7.84 14.23
CA GLY A 141 5.00 -6.47 14.74
C GLY A 141 5.49 -6.29 16.18
N ILE A 142 5.49 -5.04 16.61
CA ILE A 142 5.86 -4.63 17.97
C ILE A 142 4.59 -4.59 18.82
N SER A 143 4.53 -5.35 19.91
CA SER A 143 3.43 -5.27 20.87
C SER A 143 3.65 -4.09 21.81
N SER A 144 2.63 -3.26 22.03
CA SER A 144 2.59 -2.27 23.12
C SER A 144 1.98 -2.82 24.42
N ALA A 145 1.46 -4.05 24.41
CA ALA A 145 0.84 -4.71 25.54
C ALA A 145 1.76 -5.80 26.12
N SER A 146 1.84 -5.85 27.45
CA SER A 146 2.67 -6.74 28.27
C SER A 146 2.25 -8.22 28.30
N THR A 147 1.44 -8.66 27.32
CA THR A 147 1.07 -10.07 27.17
C THR A 147 1.83 -10.68 26.00
N SER A 148 2.72 -11.60 26.34
CA SER A 148 3.60 -12.33 25.44
C SER A 148 2.86 -13.09 24.35
N GLY A 149 3.51 -13.20 23.19
CA GLY A 149 3.76 -14.52 22.65
C GLY A 149 3.84 -14.53 21.15
N TYR A 150 2.74 -14.93 20.52
CA TYR A 150 2.61 -15.14 19.09
C TYR A 150 1.15 -15.54 18.81
N SER A 151 0.73 -15.62 17.55
CA SER A 151 -0.52 -16.28 17.12
C SER A 151 -0.21 -17.45 16.18
N ASP A 152 -1.09 -18.45 16.14
CA ASP A 152 -0.95 -19.64 15.28
C ASP A 152 -2.08 -19.67 14.26
N MET A 153 -1.73 -19.87 12.99
CA MET A 153 -2.71 -20.07 11.92
C MET A 153 -2.25 -21.23 11.02
N ASP A 154 -2.96 -22.35 11.09
CA ASP A 154 -2.65 -23.56 10.31
C ASP A 154 -1.18 -24.03 10.42
N GLY A 155 -0.52 -23.83 11.57
CA GLY A 155 0.82 -24.34 11.85
C GLY A 155 1.98 -23.36 11.59
N LEU A 156 1.74 -22.19 10.99
CA LEU A 156 2.71 -21.10 10.93
C LEU A 156 2.47 -20.13 12.09
N LYS A 157 3.54 -19.57 12.67
CA LYS A 157 3.44 -18.79 13.91
C LYS A 157 3.78 -17.33 13.67
N THR A 158 2.86 -16.43 13.99
CA THR A 158 3.10 -14.98 13.90
C THR A 158 3.61 -14.46 15.23
N VAL A 159 4.89 -14.09 15.31
CA VAL A 159 5.58 -13.74 16.56
C VAL A 159 5.62 -12.22 16.74
N TYR A 160 5.19 -11.76 17.92
CA TYR A 160 5.20 -10.33 18.28
C TYR A 160 6.38 -10.06 19.22
N LEU A 161 7.19 -9.05 18.90
CA LEU A 161 8.46 -8.80 19.60
C LEU A 161 8.41 -7.51 20.42
N GLU A 162 8.96 -7.55 21.63
CA GLU A 162 9.17 -6.36 22.45
C GLU A 162 10.56 -5.75 22.20
N VAL A 163 10.64 -4.43 22.05
CA VAL A 163 11.90 -3.74 21.73
C VAL A 163 12.78 -3.60 22.97
N LEU A 164 14.01 -4.10 22.89
CA LEU A 164 15.06 -3.90 23.87
C LEU A 164 15.92 -2.69 23.51
N ARG A 165 15.96 -1.70 24.40
CA ARG A 165 16.88 -0.54 24.33
C ARG A 165 17.93 -0.59 25.43
N SER A 166 17.67 -1.35 26.49
CA SER A 166 18.51 -1.50 27.68
C SER A 166 18.28 -2.85 28.36
N THR A 167 19.15 -3.21 29.30
CA THR A 167 18.92 -4.39 30.15
C THR A 167 17.73 -4.23 31.08
N TYR A 168 17.39 -2.98 31.45
CA TYR A 168 16.17 -2.69 32.23
C TYR A 168 14.91 -3.11 31.48
N ASP A 169 14.81 -2.87 30.17
CA ASP A 169 13.64 -3.26 29.37
C ASP A 169 13.43 -4.77 29.40
N PHE A 170 14.52 -5.54 29.39
CA PHE A 170 14.48 -7.00 29.47
C PHE A 170 13.99 -7.49 30.85
N TYR A 171 14.56 -6.94 31.94
CA TYR A 171 14.24 -7.41 33.30
C TYR A 171 12.89 -6.90 33.84
N SER A 172 12.40 -5.78 33.32
CA SER A 172 11.09 -5.22 33.70
C SER A 172 9.92 -5.82 32.89
N SER A 173 10.21 -6.51 31.78
CA SER A 173 9.21 -7.10 30.92
C SER A 173 8.74 -8.48 31.40
N SER A 174 7.43 -8.74 31.25
CA SER A 174 6.83 -10.08 31.35
C SER A 174 6.89 -10.88 30.03
N GLY A 175 7.22 -10.23 28.92
CA GLY A 175 7.24 -10.77 27.56
C GLY A 175 8.28 -11.86 27.32
N SER A 176 7.97 -12.79 26.41
CA SER A 176 8.85 -13.94 26.10
C SER A 176 9.69 -13.75 24.84
N PHE A 177 9.34 -12.80 23.97
CA PHE A 177 10.02 -12.56 22.70
C PHE A 177 10.45 -11.11 22.59
N PHE A 178 11.72 -10.92 22.28
CA PHE A 178 12.38 -9.62 22.28
C PHE A 178 13.10 -9.37 20.96
N ILE A 179 13.27 -8.10 20.62
CA ILE A 179 14.09 -7.64 19.50
C ILE A 179 15.08 -6.57 19.93
N ILE A 180 16.31 -6.67 19.44
CA ILE A 180 17.31 -5.59 19.51
C ILE A 180 17.86 -5.33 18.10
N ASP A 181 17.90 -4.05 17.71
CA ASP A 181 18.16 -3.62 16.33
C ASP A 181 19.29 -2.57 16.30
N ASP A 182 20.49 -3.01 15.93
CA ASP A 182 21.70 -2.16 15.84
C ASP A 182 21.58 -1.13 14.71
N VAL A 183 20.83 -1.45 13.66
CA VAL A 183 20.73 -0.64 12.44
C VAL A 183 19.99 0.68 12.70
N LYS A 184 19.02 0.69 13.62
CA LYS A 184 18.27 1.91 13.97
C LYS A 184 18.97 2.78 15.01
N ASN A 185 19.76 2.18 15.91
CA ASN A 185 20.27 2.87 17.09
C ASN A 185 21.75 3.31 16.95
N GLY A 186 22.47 2.83 15.92
CA GLY A 186 23.85 3.25 15.64
C GLY A 186 24.86 2.90 16.74
N SER A 187 24.46 2.12 17.75
CA SER A 187 25.26 1.69 18.89
C SER A 187 25.26 0.17 18.97
N SER A 188 26.42 -0.42 19.26
CA SER A 188 26.59 -1.88 19.38
C SER A 188 25.82 -2.42 20.58
N SER A 189 24.82 -3.28 20.34
CA SER A 189 24.04 -3.97 21.37
C SER A 189 24.80 -5.06 22.13
N VAL A 190 26.07 -5.31 21.78
CA VAL A 190 26.87 -6.41 22.32
C VAL A 190 26.94 -6.40 23.85
N ASN A 191 27.12 -5.23 24.48
CA ASN A 191 27.19 -5.13 25.93
C ASN A 191 25.87 -5.51 26.61
N ILE A 192 24.74 -5.06 26.04
CA ILE A 192 23.39 -5.38 26.53
C ILE A 192 23.17 -6.89 26.44
N LEU A 193 23.51 -7.50 25.29
CA LEU A 193 23.38 -8.94 25.07
C LEU A 193 24.26 -9.76 26.03
N LYS A 194 25.53 -9.38 26.21
CA LYS A 194 26.46 -10.06 27.14
C LYS A 194 25.96 -10.02 28.59
N GLU A 195 25.41 -8.88 29.03
CA GLU A 195 24.85 -8.73 30.37
C GLU A 195 23.61 -9.60 30.54
N ILE A 196 22.70 -9.60 29.57
CA ILE A 196 21.47 -10.42 29.58
C ILE A 196 21.82 -11.92 29.57
N PHE A 197 22.68 -12.37 28.66
CA PHE A 197 23.08 -13.77 28.53
C PHE A 197 23.98 -14.28 29.67
N SER A 198 24.57 -13.38 30.46
CA SER A 198 25.27 -13.76 31.69
C SER A 198 24.33 -14.20 32.82
N ASN A 199 23.03 -13.91 32.69
CA ASN A 199 22.04 -14.23 33.69
C ASN A 199 21.52 -15.68 33.56
N ASN A 200 21.95 -16.55 34.46
CA ASN A 200 21.58 -17.96 34.47
C ASN A 200 20.13 -18.22 34.96
N ASN A 201 19.38 -17.19 35.36
CA ASN A 201 17.98 -17.35 35.76
C ASN A 201 17.05 -17.54 34.56
N PHE A 202 17.51 -17.22 33.35
CA PHE A 202 16.75 -17.35 32.12
C PHE A 202 17.33 -18.44 31.22
N ASN A 203 16.45 -19.16 30.54
CA ASN A 203 16.80 -20.08 29.49
C ASN A 203 16.55 -19.40 28.13
N PHE A 204 17.62 -19.14 27.40
CA PHE A 204 17.54 -18.44 26.12
C PHE A 204 17.39 -19.43 24.98
N LEU A 205 16.26 -19.34 24.28
CA LEU A 205 15.91 -20.17 23.15
C LEU A 205 15.92 -19.35 21.86
N SER A 206 16.13 -20.04 20.74
CA SER A 206 15.81 -19.51 19.43
C SER A 206 14.28 -19.29 19.30
N VAL A 207 13.82 -18.40 18.41
CA VAL A 207 12.39 -18.14 18.22
C VAL A 207 11.66 -19.42 17.83
N SER A 208 12.19 -20.20 16.88
CA SER A 208 11.59 -21.48 16.49
C SER A 208 11.43 -22.44 17.67
N SER A 209 12.43 -22.49 18.55
CA SER A 209 12.39 -23.33 19.76
C SER A 209 11.42 -22.80 20.80
N ALA A 210 11.38 -21.49 21.03
CA ALA A 210 10.50 -20.85 22.01
C ALA A 210 9.02 -20.99 21.64
N VAL A 211 8.68 -20.81 20.36
CA VAL A 211 7.29 -20.95 19.88
C VAL A 211 6.81 -22.41 19.93
N TYR A 212 7.72 -23.39 19.85
CA TYR A 212 7.36 -24.81 20.00
C TYR A 212 6.99 -25.19 21.44
N VAL A 213 7.56 -24.51 22.45
CA VAL A 213 7.42 -24.87 23.87
C VAL A 213 6.27 -24.13 24.57
N ILE A 214 6.00 -22.89 24.17
CA ILE A 214 5.04 -22.02 24.84
C ILE A 214 3.70 -22.14 24.09
N CYS A 215 2.64 -22.71 24.66
CA CYS A 215 1.33 -22.83 23.99
C CYS A 215 0.19 -22.28 24.88
N GLN A 216 -0.21 -21.01 24.67
CA GLN A 216 -1.59 -20.50 24.59
C GLN A 216 -1.68 -18.95 24.53
N SER A 217 -2.56 -18.48 23.62
CA SER A 217 -3.35 -17.22 23.52
C SER A 217 -2.74 -15.84 23.15
N THR A 218 -3.14 -15.41 21.93
CA THR A 218 -3.75 -14.13 21.43
C THR A 218 -2.98 -12.79 21.32
N SER A 219 -3.31 -12.11 20.22
CA SER A 219 -2.63 -11.04 19.46
C SER A 219 -3.14 -9.61 19.66
N VAL A 220 -2.28 -8.60 19.44
CA VAL A 220 -2.66 -7.22 19.00
C VAL A 220 -1.56 -6.61 18.12
N LEU A 221 -1.96 -5.86 17.07
CA LEU A 221 -1.13 -5.19 16.05
C LEU A 221 -0.85 -3.70 16.38
N THR A 222 0.26 -3.14 15.88
CA THR A 222 0.52 -1.69 15.82
C THR A 222 0.97 -1.27 14.41
N ASP A 223 0.55 -0.06 14.00
CA ASP A 223 0.82 0.55 12.69
C ASP A 223 2.20 1.19 12.61
N ASN A 224 3.01 0.80 11.63
CA ASN A 224 4.18 1.56 11.21
C ASN A 224 3.83 2.35 9.95
N LYS A 225 3.88 3.68 10.00
CA LYS A 225 3.66 4.55 8.85
C LYS A 225 4.95 4.74 8.06
N TYR A 226 5.00 4.30 6.81
CA TYR A 226 6.08 4.64 5.89
C TYR A 226 5.99 6.11 5.45
N ILE A 227 7.13 6.80 5.33
CA ILE A 227 7.21 8.20 4.86
C ILE A 227 7.89 8.20 3.49
N PHE A 228 7.17 8.57 2.43
CA PHE A 228 7.73 8.81 1.11
C PHE A 228 8.61 10.06 1.10
N LYS A 229 9.73 10.05 0.35
CA LYS A 229 10.62 11.22 0.24
C LYS A 229 10.04 12.31 -0.65
N CYS A 230 9.22 11.94 -1.64
CA CYS A 230 8.58 12.86 -2.58
C CYS A 230 7.29 12.25 -3.16
N GLU A 231 6.48 13.07 -3.84
CA GLU A 231 5.22 12.65 -4.48
C GLU A 231 5.45 11.63 -5.62
N ARG A 232 6.57 11.75 -6.37
CA ARG A 232 6.94 10.79 -7.42
C ARG A 232 7.09 9.37 -6.90
N GLN A 233 7.65 9.18 -5.70
CA GLN A 233 7.73 7.86 -5.07
C GLN A 233 6.35 7.29 -4.76
N GLN A 234 5.43 8.10 -4.27
CA GLN A 234 4.06 7.67 -3.98
C GLN A 234 3.30 7.29 -5.26
N ASN A 235 3.42 8.11 -6.31
CA ASN A 235 2.81 7.87 -7.61
C ASN A 235 3.35 6.59 -8.25
N TYR A 236 4.67 6.38 -8.18
CA TYR A 236 5.30 5.20 -8.73
C TYR A 236 4.90 3.90 -8.03
N ILE A 237 4.80 3.90 -6.70
CA ILE A 237 4.34 2.71 -5.98
C ILE A 237 2.89 2.37 -6.36
N SER A 238 2.06 3.40 -6.56
CA SER A 238 0.68 3.20 -7.01
C SER A 238 0.63 2.60 -8.43
N TYR A 239 1.54 3.04 -9.32
CA TYR A 239 1.74 2.46 -10.65
C TYR A 239 2.17 0.97 -10.58
N LEU A 240 3.15 0.64 -9.74
CA LEU A 240 3.60 -0.75 -9.55
C LEU A 240 2.50 -1.66 -8.98
N SER A 241 1.68 -1.14 -8.06
CA SER A 241 0.52 -1.87 -7.51
C SER A 241 -0.52 -2.18 -8.58
N LEU A 242 -0.82 -1.22 -9.48
CA LEU A 242 -1.69 -1.46 -10.63
C LEU A 242 -1.12 -2.54 -11.54
N ILE A 243 0.15 -2.47 -11.89
CA ILE A 243 0.83 -3.49 -12.70
C ILE A 243 0.70 -4.87 -12.04
N THR A 244 1.03 -4.97 -10.76
CA THR A 244 0.96 -6.22 -9.97
C THR A 244 -0.44 -6.84 -10.01
N SER A 245 -1.47 -6.03 -9.76
CA SER A 245 -2.87 -6.50 -9.74
C SER A 245 -3.34 -7.08 -11.08
N GLN A 246 -2.75 -6.66 -12.20
CA GLN A 246 -3.12 -7.16 -13.52
C GLN A 246 -2.57 -8.56 -13.79
N PHE A 247 -1.60 -9.05 -13.05
CA PHE A 247 -0.94 -10.34 -13.31
C PHE A 247 -1.47 -11.50 -12.47
N ASP A 248 -2.36 -11.24 -11.52
CA ASP A 248 -2.72 -12.18 -10.45
C ASP A 248 -3.54 -13.41 -10.89
N ASN A 249 -3.97 -13.51 -12.15
CA ASN A 249 -4.79 -14.64 -12.64
C ASN A 249 -4.65 -14.93 -14.14
N ALA A 250 -3.60 -14.41 -14.79
CA ALA A 250 -3.66 -14.26 -16.25
C ALA A 250 -2.39 -14.64 -17.03
N CYS A 251 -1.29 -14.99 -16.37
CA CYS A 251 -0.13 -15.56 -17.03
C CYS A 251 0.62 -16.51 -16.10
N ASP A 252 1.36 -17.43 -16.69
CA ASP A 252 2.35 -18.23 -15.98
C ASP A 252 3.48 -17.31 -15.54
N ILE A 253 3.48 -16.96 -14.25
CA ILE A 253 4.54 -16.15 -13.63
C ILE A 253 5.73 -17.08 -13.41
N ASP A 254 6.68 -17.06 -14.35
CA ASP A 254 7.91 -17.85 -14.29
C ASP A 254 9.12 -17.01 -13.84
N SER A 255 10.28 -17.65 -13.74
CA SER A 255 11.53 -16.97 -13.37
C SER A 255 11.89 -15.82 -14.31
N ASP A 256 11.60 -15.96 -15.61
CA ASP A 256 11.96 -14.98 -16.63
C ASP A 256 11.07 -13.75 -16.54
N PHE A 257 9.78 -13.92 -16.23
CA PHE A 257 8.86 -12.84 -15.92
C PHE A 257 9.35 -12.06 -14.70
N ILE A 258 9.70 -12.75 -13.62
CA ILE A 258 10.19 -12.10 -12.40
C ILE A 258 11.51 -11.35 -12.66
N GLN A 259 12.44 -11.94 -13.40
CA GLN A 259 13.69 -11.27 -13.81
C GLN A 259 13.45 -9.99 -14.61
N SER A 260 12.42 -9.98 -15.46
CA SER A 260 12.02 -8.76 -16.19
C SER A 260 11.27 -7.77 -15.30
N TYR A 261 10.64 -8.23 -14.23
CA TYR A 261 9.88 -7.37 -13.33
C TYR A 261 10.77 -6.63 -12.33
N LEU A 262 11.85 -7.27 -11.86
CA LEU A 262 12.72 -6.74 -10.81
C LEU A 262 13.33 -5.36 -11.10
N PRO A 263 13.81 -5.06 -12.32
CA PRO A 263 14.40 -3.75 -12.62
C PRO A 263 13.44 -2.59 -12.39
N LEU A 264 12.12 -2.81 -12.41
CA LEU A 264 11.16 -1.75 -12.06
C LEU A 264 11.35 -1.28 -10.62
N PHE A 265 11.76 -2.13 -9.69
CA PHE A 265 11.93 -1.70 -8.29
C PHE A 265 13.18 -0.84 -8.08
N ASP A 266 14.22 -1.01 -8.90
CA ASP A 266 15.51 -0.32 -8.75
C ASP A 266 15.39 1.19 -8.95
N TYR A 267 14.39 1.64 -9.74
CA TYR A 267 14.18 3.06 -10.01
C TYR A 267 13.71 3.85 -8.77
N TYR A 268 13.03 3.22 -7.81
CA TYR A 268 12.34 3.89 -6.71
C TYR A 268 13.19 4.90 -5.92
N HIS A 269 14.45 4.56 -5.64
CA HIS A 269 15.35 5.41 -4.85
C HIS A 269 15.73 6.70 -5.57
N ASN A 270 15.74 6.68 -6.90
CA ASN A 270 16.18 7.78 -7.75
C ASN A 270 15.02 8.65 -8.25
N LEU A 271 13.76 8.28 -7.99
CA LEU A 271 12.60 9.00 -8.53
C LEU A 271 12.39 10.42 -7.99
N CYS A 272 13.04 10.75 -6.87
CA CYS A 272 12.99 12.11 -6.34
C CYS A 272 14.07 13.03 -6.94
N ASP A 273 14.93 12.50 -7.82
CA ASP A 273 15.89 13.30 -8.56
C ASP A 273 15.21 13.84 -9.83
N ASP A 274 15.01 15.15 -9.89
CA ASP A 274 14.31 15.81 -11.00
C ASP A 274 15.13 15.84 -12.29
N GLU A 275 16.44 15.58 -12.23
CA GLU A 275 17.33 15.65 -13.39
C GLU A 275 17.32 14.37 -14.25
N THR A 276 16.75 13.27 -13.76
CA THR A 276 16.72 11.99 -14.49
C THR A 276 15.31 11.48 -14.70
N ASP A 277 14.85 11.46 -15.96
CA ASP A 277 13.57 10.87 -16.32
C ASP A 277 13.71 9.37 -16.63
N PHE A 278 13.25 8.53 -15.71
CA PHE A 278 13.23 7.08 -15.85
C PHE A 278 11.99 6.53 -16.59
N SER A 279 11.10 7.42 -17.05
CA SER A 279 9.77 7.04 -17.54
C SER A 279 9.81 6.06 -18.71
N ASP A 280 10.70 6.29 -19.68
CA ASP A 280 10.75 5.48 -20.89
C ASP A 280 11.33 4.08 -20.65
N ASP A 281 12.31 3.95 -19.77
CA ASP A 281 12.86 2.66 -19.37
C ASP A 281 11.82 1.83 -18.61
N ILE A 282 11.14 2.45 -17.66
CA ILE A 282 10.04 1.82 -16.93
C ILE A 282 8.93 1.40 -17.90
N ARG A 283 8.53 2.26 -18.84
CA ARG A 283 7.53 1.91 -19.89
C ARG A 283 7.97 0.73 -20.73
N ARG A 284 9.25 0.71 -21.14
CA ARG A 284 9.82 -0.38 -21.93
C ARG A 284 9.76 -1.70 -21.17
N ILE A 285 10.18 -1.70 -19.90
CA ILE A 285 10.13 -2.90 -19.05
C ILE A 285 8.67 -3.34 -18.83
N THR A 286 7.77 -2.41 -18.50
CA THR A 286 6.35 -2.71 -18.36
C THR A 286 5.77 -3.31 -19.63
N ARG A 287 6.09 -2.77 -20.81
CA ARG A 287 5.64 -3.32 -22.09
C ARG A 287 6.10 -4.76 -22.29
N GLN A 288 7.37 -5.05 -22.00
CA GLN A 288 7.92 -6.40 -22.10
C GLN A 288 7.16 -7.40 -21.20
N LEU A 289 6.73 -6.98 -20.00
CA LEU A 289 5.94 -7.84 -19.10
C LEU A 289 4.56 -8.16 -19.66
N TYR A 290 3.88 -7.16 -20.24
CA TYR A 290 2.58 -7.38 -20.88
C TYR A 290 2.69 -8.25 -22.13
N GLU A 291 3.72 -8.03 -22.95
CA GLU A 291 4.02 -8.87 -24.11
C GLU A 291 4.28 -10.33 -23.71
N LYS A 292 5.07 -10.56 -22.65
CA LYS A 292 5.30 -11.91 -22.09
C LYS A 292 4.01 -12.59 -21.64
N CYS A 293 3.10 -11.84 -21.02
CA CYS A 293 1.80 -12.35 -20.59
C CYS A 293 0.74 -12.37 -21.72
N GLN A 294 1.10 -12.07 -22.98
CA GLN A 294 0.19 -11.98 -24.13
C GLN A 294 -1.01 -11.06 -23.86
N LYS A 295 -0.76 -9.94 -23.18
CA LYS A 295 -1.79 -8.95 -22.83
C LYS A 295 -1.62 -7.67 -23.64
N ASP A 296 -2.75 -7.07 -23.95
CA ASP A 296 -2.77 -5.71 -24.46
C ASP A 296 -2.19 -4.75 -23.42
N LEU A 297 -1.32 -3.84 -23.87
CA LEU A 297 -0.75 -2.84 -22.99
C LEU A 297 -1.84 -1.85 -22.58
N PRO A 298 -2.15 -1.71 -21.27
CA PRO A 298 -3.19 -0.82 -20.85
C PRO A 298 -2.74 0.63 -21.07
N SER A 299 -3.72 1.50 -21.34
CA SER A 299 -3.46 2.92 -21.60
C SER A 299 -2.67 3.58 -20.48
N PHE A 300 -2.80 3.07 -19.25
CA PHE A 300 -2.15 3.63 -18.08
C PHE A 300 -0.62 3.68 -18.17
N VAL A 301 -0.02 2.78 -18.94
CA VAL A 301 1.44 2.70 -19.12
C VAL A 301 1.98 3.92 -19.87
N TYR A 302 1.18 4.52 -20.74
CA TYR A 302 1.62 5.63 -21.57
C TYR A 302 1.54 7.00 -20.88
N TYR A 303 0.98 7.09 -19.67
CA TYR A 303 0.91 8.36 -18.94
C TYR A 303 2.23 8.68 -18.25
N ASP A 304 2.37 9.94 -17.86
CA ASP A 304 3.41 10.38 -16.95
C ASP A 304 3.09 9.89 -15.53
N PHE A 305 3.43 8.64 -15.27
CA PHE A 305 3.11 7.96 -14.01
C PHE A 305 3.97 8.41 -12.84
N LEU A 306 5.02 9.20 -13.08
CA LEU A 306 5.84 9.79 -12.04
C LEU A 306 5.20 11.06 -11.52
N ASN A 307 4.71 11.92 -12.42
CA ASN A 307 4.11 13.19 -12.02
C ASN A 307 2.59 13.11 -11.80
N ASN A 308 1.93 12.01 -12.20
CA ASN A 308 0.49 11.84 -11.99
C ASN A 308 0.14 10.77 -10.97
N SER A 309 -0.82 11.10 -10.12
CA SER A 309 -1.27 10.22 -9.05
C SER A 309 -2.28 9.17 -9.52
N TYR A 310 -1.97 7.89 -9.26
CA TYR A 310 -2.92 6.76 -9.43
C TYR A 310 -3.80 6.53 -8.20
N VAL A 311 -3.62 7.30 -7.13
CA VAL A 311 -4.41 7.25 -5.87
C VAL A 311 -5.83 7.68 -6.16
N ARG A 312 -6.83 6.79 -6.13
CA ARG A 312 -8.26 7.17 -6.33
C ARG A 312 -8.68 8.28 -5.36
N LYS A 313 -8.70 9.53 -5.87
CA LYS A 313 -9.20 10.71 -5.15
C LYS A 313 -10.67 10.58 -4.83
N TYR A 314 -11.44 9.92 -5.71
CA TYR A 314 -12.87 9.70 -5.53
C TYR A 314 -13.24 8.21 -5.55
N GLN A 315 -14.11 7.80 -4.63
CA GLN A 315 -14.75 6.50 -4.61
C GLN A 315 -16.11 6.57 -5.32
N LYS A 316 -16.28 5.75 -6.36
CA LYS A 316 -17.56 5.60 -7.07
C LYS A 316 -18.48 4.65 -6.28
N ILE A 317 -19.71 5.08 -6.02
CA ILE A 317 -20.80 4.31 -5.42
C ILE A 317 -21.98 4.36 -6.37
N VAL A 318 -22.48 3.19 -6.80
CA VAL A 318 -23.61 3.09 -7.74
C VAL A 318 -24.74 2.30 -7.09
N SER A 319 -25.95 2.83 -7.18
CA SER A 319 -27.19 2.14 -6.84
C SER A 319 -28.13 2.07 -8.05
N SER A 320 -29.29 1.45 -7.91
CA SER A 320 -30.31 1.41 -8.97
C SER A 320 -30.85 2.80 -9.36
N SER A 321 -30.72 3.78 -8.47
CA SER A 321 -31.31 5.12 -8.62
C SER A 321 -30.30 6.25 -8.40
N SER A 322 -29.03 5.97 -8.18
CA SER A 322 -28.02 7.01 -7.98
C SER A 322 -26.61 6.59 -8.33
N LEU A 323 -25.78 7.60 -8.60
CA LEU A 323 -24.34 7.54 -8.71
C LEU A 323 -23.76 8.61 -7.78
N SER A 324 -22.75 8.26 -6.98
CA SER A 324 -21.97 9.20 -6.19
C SER A 324 -20.48 8.94 -6.37
N PHE A 325 -19.70 10.01 -6.40
CA PHE A 325 -18.24 10.01 -6.34
C PHE A 325 -17.83 10.81 -5.10
N ILE A 326 -17.33 10.12 -4.08
CA ILE A 326 -17.01 10.72 -2.77
C ILE A 326 -15.51 10.84 -2.62
N SER A 327 -15.01 12.00 -2.23
CA SER A 327 -13.58 12.24 -2.02
C SER A 327 -13.02 11.42 -0.86
N ASN A 328 -11.85 10.83 -1.06
CA ASN A 328 -11.06 10.13 -0.03
C ASN A 328 -10.00 11.03 0.62
N SER A 329 -9.93 12.31 0.22
CA SER A 329 -8.95 13.31 0.67
C SER A 329 -9.58 14.70 0.81
N ASP A 330 -8.79 15.66 1.28
CA ASP A 330 -9.20 17.06 1.46
C ASP A 330 -9.23 17.81 0.11
N GLU A 331 -10.12 17.37 -0.79
CA GLU A 331 -10.34 17.99 -2.10
C GLU A 331 -11.39 19.13 -2.02
N LEU A 332 -11.40 20.02 -3.02
CA LEU A 332 -12.40 21.09 -3.11
C LEU A 332 -13.82 20.55 -3.31
N ILE A 333 -13.97 19.49 -4.11
CA ILE A 333 -15.25 18.76 -4.26
C ILE A 333 -15.24 17.59 -3.27
N LYS A 334 -16.19 17.56 -2.34
CA LYS A 334 -16.40 16.44 -1.42
C LYS A 334 -17.17 15.32 -2.07
N GLU A 335 -18.23 15.65 -2.80
CA GLU A 335 -19.07 14.69 -3.48
C GLU A 335 -19.58 15.24 -4.81
N PHE A 336 -19.55 14.42 -5.85
CA PHE A 336 -20.36 14.62 -7.05
C PHE A 336 -21.38 13.49 -7.15
N SER A 337 -22.66 13.81 -7.28
CA SER A 337 -23.70 12.79 -7.38
C SER A 337 -24.77 13.10 -8.43
N ILE A 338 -25.37 12.02 -8.94
CA ILE A 338 -26.48 12.02 -9.87
C ILE A 338 -27.55 11.11 -9.31
N ALA A 339 -28.69 11.67 -8.94
CA ALA A 339 -29.86 10.92 -8.49
C ALA A 339 -30.92 10.85 -9.59
N LYS A 340 -31.55 9.70 -9.74
CA LYS A 340 -32.65 9.45 -10.69
C LYS A 340 -33.98 9.40 -9.93
N ASP A 341 -34.93 10.19 -10.41
CA ASP A 341 -36.37 10.16 -10.05
C ASP A 341 -37.18 9.57 -11.24
N ASN A 342 -38.51 9.59 -11.22
CA ASN A 342 -39.38 9.10 -12.29
C ASN A 342 -39.22 9.88 -13.60
N GLU A 343 -38.93 11.19 -13.56
CA GLU A 343 -38.88 12.04 -14.76
C GLU A 343 -37.53 12.75 -14.99
N LYS A 344 -36.69 12.83 -13.95
CA LYS A 344 -35.53 13.71 -13.93
C LYS A 344 -34.27 13.03 -13.42
N TYR A 345 -33.13 13.58 -13.82
CA TYR A 345 -31.84 13.41 -13.18
C TYR A 345 -31.51 14.67 -12.40
N ARG A 346 -31.14 14.52 -11.13
CA ARG A 346 -30.60 15.60 -10.31
C ARG A 346 -29.10 15.43 -10.22
N PHE A 347 -28.38 16.42 -10.72
CA PHE A 347 -26.94 16.55 -10.54
C PHE A 347 -26.67 17.38 -9.29
N SER A 348 -25.71 16.95 -8.48
CA SER A 348 -25.32 17.62 -7.23
C SER A 348 -23.80 17.63 -7.09
N ILE A 349 -23.23 18.77 -6.68
CA ILE A 349 -21.83 18.92 -6.31
C ILE A 349 -21.78 19.51 -4.91
N GLU A 350 -21.18 18.79 -3.96
CA GLU A 350 -20.89 19.27 -2.62
C GLU A 350 -19.43 19.74 -2.53
N PHE A 351 -19.22 20.98 -2.09
CA PHE A 351 -17.90 21.57 -1.90
C PHE A 351 -17.39 21.41 -0.47
N SER A 352 -16.07 21.39 -0.28
CA SER A 352 -15.46 21.35 1.05
C SER A 352 -15.54 22.68 1.80
N THR A 353 -15.78 23.77 1.10
CA THR A 353 -15.95 25.13 1.61
C THR A 353 -17.40 25.61 1.50
N ASP A 354 -17.84 26.43 2.45
CA ASP A 354 -19.12 27.14 2.39
C ASP A 354 -19.04 28.41 1.52
N ASP A 355 -17.83 28.92 1.26
CA ASP A 355 -17.63 30.10 0.41
C ASP A 355 -17.51 29.73 -1.06
N ILE A 356 -18.66 29.39 -1.64
CA ILE A 356 -18.77 29.04 -3.07
C ILE A 356 -19.12 30.25 -3.95
N LYS A 357 -19.06 31.47 -3.41
CA LYS A 357 -19.46 32.68 -4.15
C LYS A 357 -18.49 32.97 -5.29
N GLY A 358 -19.03 33.11 -6.49
CA GLY A 358 -18.25 33.44 -7.68
C GLY A 358 -17.58 32.24 -8.34
N LEU A 359 -17.83 31.01 -7.87
CA LEU A 359 -17.38 29.81 -8.56
C LEU A 359 -18.12 29.63 -9.90
N GLU A 360 -17.41 29.26 -10.94
CA GLU A 360 -17.97 28.72 -12.18
C GLU A 360 -17.66 27.22 -12.25
N VAL A 361 -18.64 26.39 -12.60
CA VAL A 361 -18.50 24.93 -12.58
C VAL A 361 -18.88 24.35 -13.93
N HIS A 362 -17.98 23.57 -14.51
CA HIS A 362 -18.16 22.94 -15.81
C HIS A 362 -18.14 21.43 -15.63
N ILE A 363 -19.21 20.73 -15.99
CA ILE A 363 -19.28 19.27 -15.96
C ILE A 363 -19.27 18.77 -17.39
N TYR A 364 -18.19 18.13 -17.81
CA TYR A 364 -18.06 17.45 -19.09
C TYR A 364 -18.35 15.97 -18.92
N VAL A 365 -19.17 15.41 -19.81
CA VAL A 365 -19.61 14.01 -19.77
C VAL A 365 -19.03 13.26 -20.96
N ASP A 366 -18.24 12.24 -20.65
CA ASP A 366 -17.69 11.31 -21.63
C ASP A 366 -18.45 9.98 -21.59
N ILE A 367 -19.16 9.69 -22.67
CA ILE A 367 -19.98 8.47 -22.81
C ILE A 367 -19.16 7.33 -23.37
N ASN A 368 -18.32 7.59 -24.38
CA ASN A 368 -17.73 6.55 -25.23
C ASN A 368 -16.21 6.61 -25.37
N LYS A 369 -15.52 7.55 -24.73
CA LYS A 369 -14.06 7.74 -24.86
C LYS A 369 -13.61 7.92 -26.31
N ARG A 370 -14.45 8.56 -27.14
CA ARG A 370 -14.17 8.78 -28.56
C ARG A 370 -13.21 9.95 -28.70
N ARG A 371 -11.90 9.70 -28.76
CA ARG A 371 -10.87 10.74 -28.97
C ARG A 371 -11.33 11.82 -29.94
N ASN A 372 -11.17 13.09 -29.55
CA ASN A 372 -11.56 14.29 -30.29
C ASN A 372 -13.08 14.50 -30.52
N ALA A 373 -13.96 13.81 -29.80
CA ALA A 373 -15.39 14.15 -29.82
C ALA A 373 -15.66 15.29 -28.82
N GLY A 374 -16.11 16.45 -29.30
CA GLY A 374 -16.26 17.66 -28.49
C GLY A 374 -15.58 18.88 -29.13
N SER A 375 -15.66 20.02 -28.45
CA SER A 375 -14.71 21.11 -28.71
C SER A 375 -13.43 20.86 -27.91
N ASP A 376 -12.27 21.06 -28.56
CA ASP A 376 -10.97 21.02 -27.89
C ASP A 376 -10.83 22.15 -26.86
N SER A 377 -11.63 23.22 -26.96
CA SER A 377 -11.66 24.32 -26.00
C SER A 377 -12.70 24.12 -24.90
N ILE A 378 -12.34 24.57 -23.70
CA ILE A 378 -13.30 24.75 -22.60
C ILE A 378 -14.29 25.84 -23.02
N ILE A 379 -15.58 25.55 -22.94
CA ILE A 379 -16.65 26.50 -23.24
C ILE A 379 -16.44 27.79 -22.43
N ASN A 380 -16.48 28.95 -23.10
CA ASN A 380 -16.28 30.30 -22.54
C ASN A 380 -14.88 30.63 -22.02
N HIS A 381 -13.90 29.73 -22.17
CA HIS A 381 -12.51 30.02 -21.80
C HIS A 381 -11.54 29.66 -22.94
N ASN A 382 -10.30 30.13 -22.85
CA ASN A 382 -9.31 29.97 -23.93
C ASN A 382 -8.48 28.68 -23.79
N GLU A 383 -8.60 28.01 -22.64
CA GLU A 383 -7.94 26.78 -22.29
C GLU A 383 -8.51 25.60 -23.09
N LYS A 384 -7.71 24.55 -23.21
CA LYS A 384 -8.07 23.33 -23.94
C LYS A 384 -8.24 22.15 -23.00
N ILE A 385 -9.14 21.26 -23.38
CA ILE A 385 -9.23 19.92 -22.80
C ILE A 385 -8.26 19.04 -23.58
N ASP A 386 -7.48 18.19 -22.88
CA ASP A 386 -6.55 17.26 -23.54
C ASP A 386 -7.29 16.41 -24.59
N SER A 387 -6.66 16.27 -25.76
CA SER A 387 -7.11 15.47 -26.91
C SER A 387 -7.46 14.01 -26.59
N LEU A 388 -6.96 13.47 -25.47
CA LEU A 388 -7.32 12.15 -24.99
C LEU A 388 -8.75 12.07 -24.45
N TYR A 389 -9.38 13.21 -24.14
CA TYR A 389 -10.76 13.29 -23.64
C TYR A 389 -11.72 13.69 -24.73
N SER A 390 -12.89 13.10 -24.62
CA SER A 390 -14.05 13.50 -25.36
C SER A 390 -15.16 13.90 -24.43
N TRP A 391 -16.04 14.76 -24.90
CA TRP A 391 -17.30 14.99 -24.23
C TRP A 391 -18.44 15.06 -25.23
N GLU A 392 -19.51 14.33 -24.93
CA GLU A 392 -20.76 14.39 -25.67
C GLU A 392 -21.71 15.44 -25.10
N TYR A 393 -21.60 15.71 -23.79
CA TYR A 393 -22.41 16.68 -23.08
C TYR A 393 -21.55 17.57 -22.18
N SER A 394 -21.96 18.82 -22.01
CA SER A 394 -21.35 19.75 -21.05
C SER A 394 -22.41 20.56 -20.31
N PHE A 395 -22.17 20.83 -19.02
CA PHE A 395 -22.99 21.69 -18.18
C PHE A 395 -22.13 22.81 -17.61
N VAL A 396 -22.41 24.06 -17.97
CA VAL A 396 -21.65 25.23 -17.50
C VAL A 396 -22.51 26.03 -16.54
N SER A 397 -22.06 26.18 -15.30
CA SER A 397 -22.80 26.82 -14.22
C SER A 397 -22.14 28.09 -13.71
N ASN A 398 -22.92 29.17 -13.61
CA ASN A 398 -22.54 30.41 -12.92
C ASN A 398 -23.28 30.58 -11.57
N LEU A 399 -23.54 29.46 -10.88
CA LEU A 399 -24.28 29.35 -9.61
C LEU A 399 -25.76 29.77 -9.62
N LYS A 400 -26.22 30.53 -10.63
CA LYS A 400 -27.63 30.88 -10.81
C LYS A 400 -28.31 29.96 -11.80
N ASN A 401 -27.61 29.70 -12.91
CA ASN A 401 -28.10 28.85 -13.98
C ASN A 401 -27.02 27.87 -14.41
N VAL A 402 -27.47 26.77 -15.00
CA VAL A 402 -26.66 25.81 -15.75
C VAL A 402 -27.08 25.87 -17.20
N VAL A 403 -26.12 26.06 -18.10
CA VAL A 403 -26.35 25.94 -19.54
C VAL A 403 -25.91 24.54 -19.97
N PHE A 404 -26.83 23.81 -20.59
CA PHE A 404 -26.57 22.47 -21.13
C PHE A 404 -26.16 22.58 -22.60
N TYR A 405 -25.03 21.98 -22.94
CA TYR A 405 -24.49 21.87 -24.28
C TYR A 405 -24.37 20.41 -24.71
N LYS A 406 -24.55 20.17 -26.00
CA LYS A 406 -24.29 18.89 -26.65
C LYS A 406 -23.23 19.08 -27.73
N SER A 407 -22.24 18.19 -27.79
CA SER A 407 -21.22 18.28 -28.83
C SER A 407 -21.78 17.92 -30.21
N GLY A 408 -21.30 18.65 -31.21
CA GLY A 408 -21.46 18.37 -32.63
C GLY A 408 -20.11 18.00 -33.25
N TYR A 409 -20.06 17.92 -34.58
CA TYR A 409 -18.87 17.47 -35.30
C TYR A 409 -17.70 18.48 -35.30
N ARG A 410 -17.98 19.78 -35.15
CA ARG A 410 -16.98 20.87 -35.12
C ARG A 410 -17.24 21.97 -34.09
N ASP A 411 -18.40 21.93 -33.45
CA ASP A 411 -18.89 22.95 -32.54
C ASP A 411 -19.88 22.30 -31.56
N TYR A 412 -20.36 23.04 -30.58
CA TYR A 412 -21.35 22.59 -29.61
C TYR A 412 -22.68 23.35 -29.76
N LEU A 413 -23.78 22.65 -29.52
CA LEU A 413 -25.12 23.21 -29.54
C LEU A 413 -25.60 23.47 -28.11
N ARG A 414 -26.04 24.70 -27.83
CA ARG A 414 -26.79 25.02 -26.60
C ARG A 414 -28.17 24.36 -26.66
N VAL A 415 -28.42 23.43 -25.74
CA VAL A 415 -29.67 22.67 -25.66
C VAL A 415 -30.69 23.37 -24.76
N GLY A 416 -30.24 23.94 -23.63
CA GLY A 416 -31.16 24.56 -22.67
C GLY A 416 -30.48 25.28 -21.52
N VAL A 417 -31.29 25.95 -20.70
CA VAL A 417 -30.87 26.62 -19.45
C VAL A 417 -31.73 26.10 -18.31
N TYR A 418 -31.08 25.73 -17.21
CA TYR A 418 -31.71 25.17 -16.03
C TYR A 418 -31.35 26.01 -14.82
N LYS A 419 -32.30 26.18 -13.90
CA LYS A 419 -32.04 26.90 -12.65
C LYS A 419 -31.20 26.04 -11.72
N VAL A 420 -30.21 26.66 -11.11
CA VAL A 420 -29.42 26.06 -10.04
C VAL A 420 -30.17 26.24 -8.73
N LYS A 421 -30.11 25.22 -7.87
CA LYS A 421 -30.50 25.28 -6.47
C LYS A 421 -29.21 25.24 -5.65
N LEU A 422 -29.03 26.24 -4.79
CA LEU A 422 -27.90 26.33 -3.88
C LEU A 422 -28.39 26.10 -2.45
N GLU A 423 -27.80 25.14 -1.76
CA GLU A 423 -28.06 24.84 -0.35
C GLU A 423 -26.71 24.74 0.37
N LYS A 424 -26.33 25.79 1.11
CA LYS A 424 -25.01 25.92 1.76
C LYS A 424 -23.86 25.73 0.75
N ASN A 425 -23.11 24.63 0.89
CA ASN A 425 -21.99 24.20 0.07
C ASN A 425 -22.40 23.24 -1.06
N ILE A 426 -23.70 23.08 -1.35
CA ILE A 426 -24.22 22.16 -2.37
C ILE A 426 -24.81 22.94 -3.54
N LEU A 427 -24.29 22.66 -4.73
CA LEU A 427 -24.86 23.09 -6.00
C LEU A 427 -25.64 21.93 -6.63
N SER A 428 -26.92 22.15 -6.97
CA SER A 428 -27.70 21.12 -7.67
C SER A 428 -28.60 21.68 -8.77
N PHE A 429 -28.92 20.84 -9.76
CA PHE A 429 -29.87 21.16 -10.81
C PHE A 429 -30.58 19.91 -11.33
N ASP A 430 -31.82 20.08 -11.80
CA ASP A 430 -32.64 18.99 -12.33
C ASP A 430 -32.72 19.07 -13.87
N LEU A 431 -32.51 17.93 -14.53
CA LEU A 431 -32.61 17.75 -15.97
C LEU A 431 -33.64 16.67 -16.30
N LYS A 432 -34.44 16.85 -17.36
CA LYS A 432 -35.34 15.79 -17.83
C LYS A 432 -34.55 14.61 -18.40
N GLN A 433 -34.98 13.38 -18.10
CA GLN A 433 -34.24 12.18 -18.53
C GLN A 433 -34.19 12.00 -20.05
N GLU A 434 -35.23 12.43 -20.77
CA GLU A 434 -35.31 12.34 -22.24
C GLU A 434 -34.16 13.06 -22.97
N LEU A 435 -33.50 14.02 -22.30
CA LEU A 435 -32.41 14.80 -22.86
C LEU A 435 -31.05 14.08 -22.83
N LEU A 436 -30.93 13.05 -21.99
CA LEU A 436 -29.70 12.25 -21.81
C LEU A 436 -30.00 10.77 -22.10
N PRO A 437 -30.14 10.38 -23.38
CA PRO A 437 -30.38 8.99 -23.74
C PRO A 437 -29.19 8.11 -23.35
N GLY A 438 -29.45 7.05 -22.58
CA GLY A 438 -28.46 6.05 -22.18
C GLY A 438 -28.42 5.80 -20.67
N ASN A 439 -27.44 5.01 -20.22
CA ASN A 439 -27.24 4.73 -18.81
C ASN A 439 -26.20 5.68 -18.21
N ILE A 440 -26.67 6.79 -17.65
CA ILE A 440 -25.84 7.83 -17.06
C ILE A 440 -24.90 7.30 -15.97
N PHE A 441 -25.30 6.27 -15.22
CA PHE A 441 -24.46 5.71 -14.14
C PHE A 441 -23.19 4.99 -14.63
N LYS A 442 -23.07 4.75 -15.94
CA LYS A 442 -21.89 4.14 -16.59
C LYS A 442 -20.97 5.15 -17.27
N TRP A 443 -21.31 6.44 -17.30
CA TRP A 443 -20.50 7.46 -17.97
C TRP A 443 -19.35 7.95 -17.09
N ASN A 444 -18.39 8.64 -17.70
CA ASN A 444 -17.30 9.32 -16.99
C ASN A 444 -17.57 10.83 -16.98
N TYR A 445 -17.05 11.52 -15.96
CA TYR A 445 -17.23 12.96 -15.82
C TYR A 445 -15.90 13.64 -15.52
N ILE A 446 -15.77 14.85 -16.05
CA ILE A 446 -14.68 15.77 -15.75
C ILE A 446 -15.34 17.05 -15.24
N ILE A 447 -15.00 17.45 -14.03
CA ILE A 447 -15.54 18.67 -13.42
C ILE A 447 -14.41 19.69 -13.33
N VAL A 448 -14.59 20.84 -13.96
CA VAL A 448 -13.66 21.97 -13.90
C VAL A 448 -14.29 23.06 -13.06
N VAL A 449 -13.54 23.61 -12.11
CA VAL A 449 -13.99 24.68 -11.21
C VAL A 449 -13.09 25.90 -11.40
N TYR A 450 -13.71 27.06 -11.62
CA TYR A 450 -13.05 28.36 -11.69
C TYR A 450 -13.47 29.23 -10.51
N GLY A 451 -12.51 29.94 -9.91
CA GLY A 451 -12.75 30.95 -8.89
C GLY A 451 -13.23 32.29 -9.46
N GLY A 452 -13.63 33.21 -8.58
CA GLY A 452 -14.22 34.51 -8.95
C GLY A 452 -13.35 35.46 -9.78
N SER A 453 -12.09 35.11 -10.06
CA SER A 453 -11.19 35.81 -10.98
C SER A 453 -11.02 35.12 -12.34
N ASN A 454 -11.89 34.16 -12.69
CA ASN A 454 -11.72 33.19 -13.79
C ASN A 454 -10.41 32.39 -13.67
N LYS A 455 -9.86 32.29 -12.46
CA LYS A 455 -8.69 31.44 -12.20
C LYS A 455 -9.16 30.00 -12.07
N LEU A 456 -8.48 29.07 -12.72
CA LEU A 456 -8.71 27.65 -12.53
C LEU A 456 -8.39 27.26 -11.07
N ASP A 457 -9.42 26.83 -10.33
CA ASP A 457 -9.31 26.37 -8.95
C ASP A 457 -9.14 24.84 -8.87
N GLY A 458 -9.56 24.10 -9.91
CA GLY A 458 -9.25 22.67 -10.02
C GLY A 458 -9.94 21.94 -11.17
N ILE A 459 -9.37 20.78 -11.53
CA ILE A 459 -9.94 19.80 -12.47
C ILE A 459 -10.10 18.47 -11.71
N PHE A 460 -11.32 17.93 -11.71
CA PHE A 460 -11.70 16.74 -10.93
C PHE A 460 -12.28 15.68 -11.86
N GLU A 461 -11.60 14.54 -11.95
CA GLU A 461 -12.03 13.41 -12.74
C GLU A 461 -12.86 12.43 -11.90
N MET A 462 -14.04 12.08 -12.40
CA MET A 462 -15.01 11.18 -11.78
C MET A 462 -15.25 10.01 -12.74
N SER A 463 -14.34 9.04 -12.72
CA SER A 463 -14.32 7.88 -13.62
C SER A 463 -14.00 6.60 -12.86
N GLU A 464 -14.36 5.43 -13.40
CA GLU A 464 -13.91 4.14 -12.85
C GLU A 464 -12.41 3.89 -13.10
N ASN A 465 -11.85 4.55 -14.12
CA ASN A 465 -10.47 4.47 -14.56
C ASN A 465 -9.90 5.88 -14.57
N LYS A 466 -9.23 6.28 -13.48
CA LYS A 466 -8.53 7.56 -13.38
C LYS A 466 -7.57 7.68 -14.54
N PHE A 467 -7.72 8.65 -15.43
CA PHE A 467 -6.59 9.30 -16.07
C PHE A 467 -7.03 10.71 -16.37
N LEU A 468 -6.50 11.71 -15.67
CA LEU A 468 -6.45 13.12 -16.07
C LEU A 468 -5.48 13.91 -15.21
N ALA A 469 -4.60 14.65 -15.89
CA ALA A 469 -3.77 15.70 -15.33
C ALA A 469 -4.15 17.03 -16.00
N PRO A 470 -4.12 18.16 -15.29
CA PRO A 470 -4.05 19.46 -15.95
C PRO A 470 -2.73 19.60 -16.73
N ILE A 471 -2.77 20.26 -17.88
CA ILE A 471 -1.58 20.72 -18.61
C ILE A 471 -1.59 22.24 -18.51
N ASP A 472 -0.45 22.81 -18.09
CA ASP A 472 -0.18 24.27 -18.05
C ASP A 472 -0.22 24.92 -19.44
#